data_AF-A0A1I2C6A2-F1
#
_entry.id   AF-A0A1I2C6A2-F1
#
_cell.length_a   1.000
_cell.length_b   1.000
_cell.length_c   1.000
_cell.angle_alpha   90.00
_cell.angle_beta   90.00
_cell.angle_gamma   90.00
#
_symmetry.space_group_name_H-M   'P 1'
#
loop_
_entity.id
_entity.type
_entity.pdbx_description
1 polymer ?
#
loop_
_entity_poly.entity_id
_entity_poly.type
_entity_poly.pdbx_seq_one_letter_code
_entity_poly.pdbx_strand_id
1 'polypeptide(L)'
;MDSAGAGTAAVGAVADRMRRLTAGLPPGDGVAVFTSVYVEVTGEVAGRLAAGGFADSAMAAELAVRFAGRYLAAVEDDARGREVPACWRPLLRMRAHRDIHPVQFALAGINAHVGHDLALAVVDTARATGAEPAALAADFDRVGEILTDIEMRVREALMPGPDLLDLADPLTHIVGSWSLDRARDAAWAAARLLWALRGADDAYAECVVRLDAGVGLIGRFLLTPVRRRRPALGRPVPESPVPERPVPERPVPERPTPKRRVTERPGCQSSGSNTGAISS
;
A
#
# COMPACT_ATOMS: atom_id res chain seq x y z
N MET A 1 -10.53 -29.87 18.90
CA MET A 1 -9.78 -28.86 18.11
C MET A 1 -9.82 -27.60 18.93
N ASP A 2 -8.67 -27.06 19.35
CA ASP A 2 -8.64 -25.83 20.14
C ASP A 2 -9.17 -24.64 19.30
N SER A 3 -9.75 -23.64 19.95
CA SER A 3 -10.40 -22.47 19.34
C SER A 3 -9.48 -21.76 18.34
N ALA A 4 -8.18 -21.65 18.67
CA ALA A 4 -7.17 -21.09 17.78
C ALA A 4 -7.02 -21.88 16.46
N GLY A 5 -7.04 -23.22 16.54
CA GLY A 5 -6.94 -24.08 15.35
C GLY A 5 -8.17 -24.01 14.44
N ALA A 6 -9.36 -23.82 15.02
CA ALA A 6 -10.58 -23.56 14.25
C ALA A 6 -10.55 -22.18 13.58
N GLY A 7 -10.06 -21.16 14.29
CA GLY A 7 -9.89 -19.80 13.76
C GLY A 7 -8.92 -19.75 12.58
N THR A 8 -7.73 -20.35 12.69
CA THR A 8 -6.76 -20.43 11.60
C THR A 8 -7.35 -21.13 10.36
N ALA A 9 -8.08 -22.24 10.55
CA ALA A 9 -8.72 -22.96 9.45
C ALA A 9 -9.80 -22.09 8.75
N ALA A 10 -10.58 -21.34 9.52
CA ALA A 10 -11.60 -20.44 8.97
C ALA A 10 -10.98 -19.32 8.12
N VAL A 11 -9.91 -18.67 8.62
CA VAL A 11 -9.19 -17.63 7.86
C VAL A 11 -8.56 -18.22 6.60
N GLY A 12 -7.97 -19.42 6.67
CA GLY A 12 -7.46 -20.14 5.50
C GLY A 12 -8.54 -20.43 4.45
N ALA A 13 -9.71 -20.88 4.87
CA ALA A 13 -10.84 -21.17 3.99
C ALA A 13 -11.34 -19.92 3.24
N VAL A 14 -11.29 -18.75 3.89
CA VAL A 14 -11.61 -17.47 3.25
C VAL A 14 -10.56 -17.11 2.20
N ALA A 15 -9.26 -17.25 2.49
CA ALA A 15 -8.20 -17.02 1.49
C ALA A 15 -8.36 -17.94 0.27
N ASP A 16 -8.74 -19.20 0.48
CA ASP A 16 -9.04 -20.13 -0.61
C ASP A 16 -10.25 -19.70 -1.44
N ARG A 17 -11.29 -19.16 -0.80
CA ARG A 17 -12.47 -18.63 -1.50
C ARG A 17 -12.09 -17.42 -2.36
N MET A 18 -11.26 -16.52 -1.85
CA MET A 18 -10.72 -15.38 -2.61
C MET A 18 -9.91 -15.85 -3.84
N ARG A 19 -9.02 -16.84 -3.67
CA ARG A 19 -8.25 -17.43 -4.79
C ARG A 19 -9.16 -18.03 -5.86
N ARG A 20 -10.22 -18.76 -5.46
CA ARG A 20 -11.20 -19.32 -6.41
C ARG A 20 -11.98 -18.23 -7.14
N LEU A 21 -12.34 -17.16 -6.45
CA LEU A 21 -13.08 -16.03 -7.03
C LEU A 21 -12.31 -15.36 -8.17
N THR A 22 -10.98 -15.31 -8.10
CA THR A 22 -10.14 -14.64 -9.10
C THR A 22 -9.46 -15.56 -10.09
N ALA A 23 -9.55 -16.89 -9.94
CA ALA A 23 -8.86 -17.85 -10.79
C ALA A 23 -9.17 -17.72 -12.29
N GLY A 24 -10.35 -17.18 -12.65
CA GLY A 24 -10.77 -16.96 -14.04
C GLY A 24 -10.66 -15.50 -14.53
N LEU A 25 -10.19 -14.58 -13.69
CA LEU A 25 -10.12 -13.16 -14.04
C LEU A 25 -8.80 -12.83 -14.76
N PRO A 26 -8.81 -11.89 -15.72
CA PRO A 26 -7.58 -11.37 -16.31
C PRO A 26 -6.63 -10.81 -15.23
N PRO A 27 -5.30 -10.99 -15.33
CA PRO A 27 -4.37 -10.47 -14.32
C PRO A 27 -4.43 -8.94 -14.13
N GLY A 28 -4.88 -8.21 -15.14
CA GLY A 28 -5.07 -6.75 -15.07
C GLY A 28 -6.46 -6.31 -14.61
N ASP A 29 -7.36 -7.24 -14.28
CA ASP A 29 -8.66 -6.91 -13.71
C ASP A 29 -8.50 -6.35 -12.29
N GLY A 30 -9.12 -5.22 -12.01
CA GLY A 30 -8.97 -4.52 -10.74
C GLY A 30 -9.39 -5.35 -9.51
N VAL A 31 -10.38 -6.24 -9.65
CA VAL A 31 -10.74 -7.17 -8.57
C VAL A 31 -9.65 -8.21 -8.41
N ALA A 32 -9.10 -8.75 -9.51
CA ALA A 32 -7.99 -9.69 -9.44
C ALA A 32 -6.77 -9.09 -8.72
N VAL A 33 -6.40 -7.85 -9.07
CA VAL A 33 -5.29 -7.12 -8.47
C VAL A 33 -5.50 -6.86 -6.97
N PHE A 34 -6.66 -6.35 -6.57
CA PHE A 34 -6.91 -6.15 -5.14
C PHE A 34 -6.95 -7.47 -4.37
N THR A 35 -7.57 -8.51 -4.95
CA THR A 35 -7.66 -9.82 -4.27
C THR A 35 -6.30 -10.46 -4.07
N SER A 36 -5.36 -10.31 -5.00
CA SER A 36 -4.02 -10.89 -4.83
C SER A 36 -3.32 -10.28 -3.62
N VAL A 37 -3.43 -8.95 -3.44
CA VAL A 37 -2.95 -8.25 -2.24
C VAL A 37 -3.67 -8.78 -1.01
N TYR A 38 -5.00 -8.92 -1.07
CA TYR A 38 -5.77 -9.30 0.11
C TYR A 38 -5.55 -10.76 0.55
N VAL A 39 -5.29 -11.67 -0.39
CA VAL A 39 -4.89 -13.05 -0.10
C VAL A 39 -3.56 -13.10 0.64
N GLU A 40 -2.60 -12.24 0.28
CA GLU A 40 -1.33 -12.12 0.99
C GLU A 40 -1.53 -11.65 2.45
N VAL A 41 -2.32 -10.59 2.66
CA VAL A 41 -2.71 -10.11 4.01
C VAL A 41 -3.35 -11.22 4.83
N THR A 42 -4.31 -11.93 4.23
CA THR A 42 -5.05 -12.98 4.92
C THR A 42 -4.15 -14.15 5.29
N GLY A 43 -3.15 -14.46 4.46
CA GLY A 43 -2.12 -15.47 4.73
C GLY A 43 -1.24 -15.10 5.93
N GLU A 44 -0.79 -13.84 6.02
CA GLU A 44 0.00 -13.35 7.15
C GLU A 44 -0.79 -13.38 8.46
N VAL A 45 -2.06 -12.97 8.42
CA VAL A 45 -2.98 -13.06 9.57
C VAL A 45 -3.14 -14.51 10.02
N ALA A 46 -3.36 -15.44 9.09
CA ALA A 46 -3.46 -16.87 9.41
C ALA A 46 -2.18 -17.42 10.04
N GLY A 47 -1.01 -17.00 9.53
CA GLY A 47 0.29 -17.35 10.09
C GLY A 47 0.48 -16.83 11.51
N ARG A 48 0.15 -15.57 11.77
CA ARG A 48 0.21 -14.99 13.13
C ARG A 48 -0.79 -15.63 14.09
N LEU A 49 -1.99 -15.99 13.64
CA LEU A 49 -2.95 -16.77 14.42
C LEU A 49 -2.38 -18.14 14.81
N ALA A 50 -1.78 -18.86 13.87
CA ALA A 50 -1.16 -20.16 14.13
C ALA A 50 0.01 -20.07 15.12
N ALA A 51 0.72 -18.94 15.14
CA ALA A 51 1.81 -18.66 16.08
C ALA A 51 1.35 -18.13 17.45
N GLY A 52 0.04 -17.94 17.68
CA GLY A 52 -0.47 -17.35 18.92
C GLY A 52 -0.13 -15.87 19.09
N GLY A 53 0.08 -15.15 17.99
CA GLY A 53 0.50 -13.74 17.97
C GLY A 53 -0.60 -12.73 18.32
N PHE A 54 -1.82 -13.16 18.64
CA PHE A 54 -2.96 -12.32 18.99
C PHE A 54 -3.32 -12.47 20.48
N ALA A 55 -3.78 -11.40 21.11
CA ALA A 55 -4.19 -11.39 22.51
C ALA A 55 -5.40 -12.29 22.71
N ASP A 56 -6.38 -12.20 21.79
CA ASP A 56 -7.47 -13.17 21.66
C ASP A 56 -7.51 -13.70 20.23
N SER A 57 -6.93 -14.88 20.01
CA SER A 57 -6.87 -15.52 18.69
C SER A 57 -8.26 -15.88 18.14
N ALA A 58 -9.24 -16.15 19.00
CA ALA A 58 -10.60 -16.45 18.54
C ALA A 58 -11.28 -15.18 18.04
N MET A 59 -11.14 -14.08 18.78
CA MET A 59 -11.68 -12.78 18.39
C MET A 59 -11.00 -12.22 17.14
N ALA A 60 -9.68 -12.34 17.03
CA ALA A 60 -8.93 -11.94 15.84
C ALA A 60 -9.35 -12.75 14.60
N ALA A 61 -9.58 -14.06 14.75
CA ALA A 61 -10.09 -14.89 13.65
C ALA A 61 -11.52 -14.49 13.25
N GLU A 62 -12.41 -14.22 14.20
CA GLU A 62 -13.77 -13.77 13.93
C GLU A 62 -13.79 -12.43 13.17
N LEU A 63 -12.97 -11.47 13.61
CA LEU A 63 -12.79 -10.20 12.92
C LEU A 63 -12.29 -10.41 11.48
N ALA A 64 -11.25 -11.23 11.29
CA ALA A 64 -10.70 -11.50 9.97
C ALA A 64 -11.73 -12.13 9.01
N VAL A 65 -12.52 -13.10 9.50
CA VAL A 65 -13.57 -13.75 8.70
C VAL A 65 -14.68 -12.76 8.34
N ARG A 66 -15.16 -11.95 9.29
CA ARG A 66 -16.19 -10.93 9.02
C ARG A 66 -15.71 -9.86 8.07
N PHE A 67 -14.47 -9.41 8.25
CA PHE A 67 -13.85 -8.42 7.40
C PHE A 67 -13.81 -8.93 5.96
N ALA A 68 -13.28 -10.13 5.74
CA ALA A 68 -13.25 -10.74 4.42
C ALA A 68 -14.63 -11.03 3.84
N GLY A 69 -15.59 -11.42 4.68
CA GLY A 69 -16.97 -11.64 4.29
C GLY A 69 -17.61 -10.43 3.63
N ARG A 70 -17.29 -9.21 4.08
CA ARG A 70 -17.81 -7.97 3.48
C ARG A 70 -17.30 -7.74 2.07
N TYR A 71 -16.00 -7.89 1.85
CA TYR A 71 -15.41 -7.79 0.52
C TYR A 71 -16.01 -8.84 -0.42
N LEU A 72 -16.06 -10.10 0.02
CA LEU A 72 -16.62 -11.20 -0.77
C LEU A 72 -18.08 -10.95 -1.13
N ALA A 73 -18.88 -10.44 -0.19
CA ALA A 73 -20.28 -10.07 -0.43
C ALA A 73 -20.39 -8.97 -1.50
N ALA A 74 -19.56 -7.92 -1.43
CA ALA A 74 -19.58 -6.83 -2.42
C ALA A 74 -19.30 -7.33 -3.84
N VAL A 75 -18.32 -8.21 -4.04
CA VAL A 75 -18.03 -8.78 -5.36
C VAL A 75 -19.14 -9.72 -5.84
N GLU A 76 -19.73 -10.47 -4.90
CA GLU A 76 -20.82 -11.39 -5.16
C GLU A 76 -22.16 -10.72 -5.48
N ASP A 77 -22.40 -9.55 -4.89
CA ASP A 77 -23.54 -8.69 -5.19
C ASP A 77 -23.39 -8.07 -6.58
N ASP A 78 -22.19 -7.57 -6.92
CA ASP A 78 -21.86 -7.05 -8.26
C ASP A 78 -22.10 -8.10 -9.34
N ALA A 79 -21.58 -9.31 -9.15
CA ALA A 79 -21.72 -10.42 -10.09
C ALA A 79 -23.18 -10.84 -10.33
N ARG A 80 -24.07 -10.55 -9.37
CA ARG A 80 -25.51 -10.86 -9.45
C ARG A 80 -26.35 -9.62 -9.80
N GLY A 81 -25.71 -8.49 -10.12
CA GLY A 81 -26.39 -7.25 -10.47
C GLY A 81 -27.17 -6.61 -9.32
N ARG A 82 -26.81 -6.93 -8.07
CA ARG A 82 -27.40 -6.33 -6.87
C ARG A 82 -26.74 -5.00 -6.53
N GLU A 83 -27.39 -4.25 -5.65
CA GLU A 83 -26.81 -3.02 -5.13
C GLU A 83 -25.58 -3.34 -4.26
N VAL A 84 -24.44 -2.76 -4.64
CA VAL A 84 -23.18 -2.86 -3.89
C VAL A 84 -22.95 -1.59 -3.06
N PRO A 85 -22.21 -1.66 -1.94
CA PRO A 85 -21.81 -0.48 -1.18
C PRO A 85 -21.13 0.57 -2.07
N ALA A 86 -21.43 1.85 -1.83
CA ALA A 86 -20.91 2.97 -2.59
C ALA A 86 -19.38 3.05 -2.60
N CYS A 87 -18.73 2.57 -1.54
CA CYS A 87 -17.28 2.48 -1.41
C CYS A 87 -16.64 1.52 -2.41
N TRP A 88 -17.33 0.43 -2.77
CA TRP A 88 -16.85 -0.59 -3.71
C TRP A 88 -17.20 -0.29 -5.17
N ARG A 89 -18.26 0.48 -5.43
CA ARG A 89 -18.72 0.84 -6.80
C ARG A 89 -17.61 1.34 -7.73
N PRO A 90 -16.68 2.24 -7.32
CA PRO A 90 -15.65 2.76 -8.22
C PRO A 90 -14.76 1.65 -8.77
N LEU A 91 -14.24 0.78 -7.91
CA LEU A 91 -13.35 -0.32 -8.30
C LEU A 91 -14.09 -1.32 -9.20
N LEU A 92 -15.29 -1.74 -8.79
CA LEU A 92 -16.07 -2.73 -9.54
C LEU A 92 -16.45 -2.23 -10.93
N ARG A 93 -16.82 -0.95 -11.07
CA ARG A 93 -17.17 -0.35 -12.37
C ARG A 93 -15.97 -0.14 -13.28
N MET A 94 -14.80 0.18 -12.72
CA MET A 94 -13.59 0.50 -13.49
C MET A 94 -12.62 -0.67 -13.63
N ARG A 95 -12.95 -1.85 -13.09
CA ARG A 95 -12.05 -3.01 -13.01
C ARG A 95 -11.38 -3.45 -14.32
N ALA A 96 -11.96 -3.15 -15.48
CA ALA A 96 -11.39 -3.48 -16.79
C ALA A 96 -10.79 -2.27 -17.54
N HIS A 97 -10.69 -1.11 -16.90
CA HIS A 97 -10.28 0.13 -17.55
C HIS A 97 -8.76 0.15 -17.80
N ARG A 98 -8.35 0.29 -19.07
CA ARG A 98 -6.95 0.13 -19.52
C ARG A 98 -6.01 1.23 -19.03
N ASP A 99 -6.52 2.43 -18.83
CA ASP A 99 -5.75 3.58 -18.34
C ASP A 99 -5.69 3.68 -16.80
N ILE A 100 -6.10 2.62 -16.10
CA ILE A 100 -5.92 2.51 -14.65
C ILE A 100 -4.74 1.58 -14.36
N HIS A 101 -3.87 2.03 -13.45
CA HIS A 101 -2.71 1.24 -13.05
C HIS A 101 -3.09 0.20 -11.98
N PRO A 102 -2.44 -0.99 -11.94
CA PRO A 102 -2.68 -1.98 -10.89
C PRO A 102 -2.58 -1.40 -9.48
N VAL A 103 -1.62 -0.51 -9.22
CA VAL A 103 -1.49 0.16 -7.91
C VAL A 103 -2.73 1.00 -7.55
N GLN A 104 -3.40 1.63 -8.53
CA GLN A 104 -4.65 2.37 -8.27
C GLN A 104 -5.79 1.42 -7.90
N PHE A 105 -5.88 0.24 -8.54
CA PHE A 105 -6.85 -0.77 -8.16
C PHE A 105 -6.59 -1.32 -6.76
N ALA A 106 -5.33 -1.62 -6.42
CA ALA A 106 -4.95 -2.04 -5.08
C ALA A 106 -5.35 -0.97 -4.04
N LEU A 107 -4.96 0.29 -4.24
CA LEU A 107 -5.30 1.39 -3.34
C LEU A 107 -6.81 1.63 -3.24
N ALA A 108 -7.56 1.56 -4.34
CA ALA A 108 -9.01 1.74 -4.30
C ALA A 108 -9.71 0.61 -3.53
N GLY A 109 -9.23 -0.62 -3.67
CA GLY A 109 -9.73 -1.75 -2.89
C GLY A 109 -9.37 -1.64 -1.41
N ILE A 110 -8.13 -1.26 -1.08
CA ILE A 110 -7.72 -1.03 0.31
C ILE A 110 -8.54 0.13 0.91
N ASN A 111 -8.78 1.20 0.17
CA ASN A 111 -9.61 2.33 0.59
C ASN A 111 -11.04 1.89 0.94
N ALA A 112 -11.70 1.12 0.05
CA ALA A 112 -13.05 0.62 0.32
C ALA A 112 -13.06 -0.33 1.52
N HIS A 113 -12.12 -1.25 1.56
CA HIS A 113 -12.07 -2.28 2.58
C HIS A 113 -11.73 -1.71 3.96
N VAL A 114 -10.61 -1.01 4.09
CA VAL A 114 -10.19 -0.43 5.38
C VAL A 114 -11.09 0.73 5.78
N GLY A 115 -11.44 1.63 4.84
CA GLY A 115 -12.19 2.84 5.15
C GLY A 115 -13.66 2.61 5.52
N HIS A 116 -14.26 1.50 5.10
CA HIS A 116 -15.67 1.20 5.35
C HIS A 116 -15.87 -0.17 6.00
N ASP A 117 -15.39 -1.24 5.37
CA ASP A 117 -15.70 -2.61 5.81
C ASP A 117 -15.11 -2.92 7.18
N LEU A 118 -13.92 -2.40 7.49
CA LEU A 118 -13.23 -2.67 8.75
C LEU A 118 -14.01 -2.13 9.95
N ALA A 119 -14.52 -0.91 9.86
CA ALA A 119 -15.30 -0.30 10.95
C ALA A 119 -16.55 -1.13 11.27
N LEU A 120 -17.24 -1.58 10.24
CA LEU A 120 -18.42 -2.43 10.39
C LEU A 120 -18.07 -3.84 10.86
N ALA A 121 -16.95 -4.41 10.41
CA ALA A 121 -16.48 -5.71 10.87
C ALA A 121 -16.13 -5.69 12.38
N VAL A 122 -15.52 -4.61 12.88
CA VAL A 122 -15.27 -4.42 14.32
C VAL A 122 -16.58 -4.38 15.11
N VAL A 123 -17.56 -3.57 14.66
CA VAL A 123 -18.87 -3.47 15.33
C VAL A 123 -19.59 -4.81 15.34
N ASP A 124 -19.59 -5.52 14.21
CA ASP A 124 -20.25 -6.81 14.11
C ASP A 124 -19.55 -7.86 14.99
N THR A 125 -18.21 -7.87 15.02
CA THR A 125 -17.44 -8.78 15.89
C THR A 125 -17.78 -8.53 17.35
N ALA A 126 -17.75 -7.27 17.79
CA ALA A 126 -18.11 -6.86 19.15
C ALA A 126 -19.54 -7.29 19.52
N ARG A 127 -20.52 -7.13 18.61
CA ARG A 127 -21.90 -7.62 18.81
C ARG A 127 -21.95 -9.14 19.00
N ALA A 128 -21.20 -9.89 18.21
CA ALA A 128 -21.25 -11.34 18.23
C ALA A 128 -20.55 -11.98 19.42
N THR A 129 -19.48 -11.36 19.92
CA THR A 129 -18.75 -11.82 21.10
C THR A 129 -19.32 -11.26 22.40
N GLY A 130 -20.24 -10.28 22.32
CA GLY A 130 -20.73 -9.53 23.48
C GLY A 130 -19.67 -8.64 24.12
N ALA A 131 -18.55 -8.39 23.45
CA ALA A 131 -17.46 -7.55 23.92
C ALA A 131 -17.68 -6.09 23.52
N GLU A 132 -17.11 -5.17 24.31
CA GLU A 132 -16.99 -3.77 23.91
C GLU A 132 -15.84 -3.62 22.89
N PRO A 133 -15.91 -2.68 21.91
CA PRO A 133 -14.85 -2.47 20.92
C PRO A 133 -13.48 -2.27 21.54
N ALA A 134 -13.38 -1.67 22.73
CA ALA A 134 -12.11 -1.49 23.42
C ALA A 134 -11.34 -2.80 23.67
N ALA A 135 -12.03 -3.94 23.80
CA ALA A 135 -11.41 -5.26 23.92
C ALA A 135 -10.70 -5.70 22.62
N LEU A 136 -11.15 -5.19 21.46
CA LEU A 136 -10.54 -5.47 20.15
C LEU A 136 -9.33 -4.58 19.85
N ALA A 137 -9.06 -3.54 20.65
CA ALA A 137 -8.07 -2.51 20.30
C ALA A 137 -6.67 -3.08 20.09
N ALA A 138 -6.20 -3.94 20.99
CA ALA A 138 -4.87 -4.52 20.91
C ALA A 138 -4.68 -5.39 19.66
N ASP A 139 -5.68 -6.21 19.32
CA ASP A 139 -5.62 -7.07 18.13
C ASP A 139 -5.86 -6.28 16.84
N PHE A 140 -6.66 -5.21 16.89
CA PHE A 140 -6.81 -4.25 15.80
C PHE A 140 -5.47 -3.56 15.47
N ASP A 141 -4.72 -3.14 16.49
CA ASP A 141 -3.40 -2.52 16.31
C ASP A 141 -2.41 -3.50 15.66
N ARG A 142 -2.38 -4.75 16.13
CA ARG A 142 -1.55 -5.83 15.55
C ARG A 142 -1.90 -6.15 14.11
N VAL A 143 -3.20 -6.16 13.76
CA VAL A 143 -3.62 -6.30 12.35
C VAL A 143 -3.15 -5.11 11.54
N GLY A 144 -3.20 -3.90 12.09
CA GLY A 144 -2.74 -2.72 11.41
C GLY A 144 -1.23 -2.69 11.15
N GLU A 145 -0.41 -3.30 12.01
CA GLU A 145 1.02 -3.51 11.72
C GLU A 145 1.22 -4.38 10.47
N ILE A 146 0.47 -5.49 10.35
CA ILE A 146 0.50 -6.37 9.15
C ILE A 146 0.12 -5.57 7.90
N LEU A 147 -0.92 -4.76 8.01
CA LEU A 147 -1.44 -3.94 6.92
C LEU A 147 -0.39 -2.92 6.45
N THR A 148 0.31 -2.25 7.35
CA THR A 148 1.39 -1.30 7.04
C THR A 148 2.56 -1.98 6.32
N ASP A 149 2.99 -3.16 6.77
CA ASP A 149 4.05 -3.92 6.11
C ASP A 149 3.67 -4.30 4.67
N ILE A 150 2.40 -4.59 4.44
CA ILE A 150 1.88 -4.96 3.11
C ILE A 150 1.73 -3.74 2.22
N GLU A 151 1.33 -2.57 2.75
CA GLU A 151 1.30 -1.33 1.96
C GLU A 151 2.65 -1.06 1.30
N MET A 152 3.74 -1.19 2.07
CA MET A 152 5.10 -1.02 1.56
C MET A 152 5.41 -2.02 0.45
N ARG A 153 5.14 -3.31 0.67
CA ARG A 153 5.35 -4.36 -0.34
C ARG A 153 4.51 -4.14 -1.61
N VAL A 154 3.26 -3.71 -1.47
CA VAL A 154 2.35 -3.43 -2.59
C VAL A 154 2.86 -2.27 -3.43
N ARG A 155 3.34 -1.20 -2.79
CA ARG A 155 3.96 -0.05 -3.48
C ARG A 155 5.18 -0.50 -4.26
N GLU A 156 6.08 -1.27 -3.63
CA GLU A 156 7.29 -1.79 -4.28
C GLU A 156 6.98 -2.73 -5.44
N ALA A 157 6.05 -3.68 -5.26
CA ALA A 157 5.72 -4.70 -6.25
C ALA A 157 4.94 -4.15 -7.45
N LEU A 158 4.05 -3.16 -7.23
CA LEU A 158 3.19 -2.60 -8.28
C LEU A 158 3.75 -1.31 -8.91
N MET A 159 4.83 -0.75 -8.37
CA MET A 159 5.59 0.34 -8.97
C MET A 159 7.12 0.05 -9.01
N PRO A 160 7.58 -1.04 -9.66
CA PRO A 160 9.00 -1.34 -9.76
C PRO A 160 9.66 -0.46 -10.84
N GLY A 161 10.26 0.67 -10.47
CA GLY A 161 11.01 1.50 -11.42
C GLY A 161 11.66 2.75 -10.80
N PRO A 162 12.69 3.32 -11.46
CA PRO A 162 13.46 4.47 -10.95
C PRO A 162 12.69 5.80 -10.85
N ASP A 163 11.38 5.82 -11.17
CA ASP A 163 10.51 6.99 -11.08
C ASP A 163 9.90 7.22 -9.68
N LEU A 164 10.39 6.51 -8.65
CA LEU A 164 10.03 6.76 -7.24
C LEU A 164 10.33 8.20 -6.77
N LEU A 165 11.03 9.01 -7.57
CA LEU A 165 11.52 10.34 -7.20
C LEU A 165 11.06 11.49 -8.12
N ASP A 166 10.25 11.25 -9.16
CA ASP A 166 9.59 12.37 -9.83
C ASP A 166 8.28 12.67 -9.11
N LEU A 167 8.38 13.48 -8.05
CA LEU A 167 7.22 13.91 -7.28
C LEU A 167 6.14 14.54 -8.17
N ALA A 168 6.47 15.03 -9.38
CA ALA A 168 5.51 15.61 -10.32
C ALA A 168 4.71 14.58 -11.14
N ASP A 169 5.03 13.28 -11.06
CA ASP A 169 4.25 12.25 -11.75
C ASP A 169 2.86 12.07 -11.07
N PRO A 170 1.75 12.17 -11.82
CA PRO A 170 0.40 12.05 -11.26
C PRO A 170 0.14 10.74 -10.50
N LEU A 171 0.78 9.62 -10.91
CA LEU A 171 0.62 8.36 -10.21
C LEU A 171 1.37 8.38 -8.88
N THR A 172 2.60 8.88 -8.86
CA THR A 172 3.39 9.09 -7.62
C THR A 172 2.65 10.00 -6.65
N HIS A 173 2.03 11.09 -7.13
CA HIS A 173 1.21 11.96 -6.29
C HIS A 173 -0.03 11.26 -5.71
N ILE A 174 -0.81 10.53 -6.52
CA ILE A 174 -1.99 9.78 -6.03
C ILE A 174 -1.57 8.80 -4.94
N VAL A 175 -0.53 8.02 -5.24
CA VAL A 175 0.00 6.99 -4.34
C VAL A 175 0.55 7.62 -3.06
N GLY A 176 1.28 8.73 -3.15
CA GLY A 176 1.82 9.45 -1.98
C GLY A 176 0.77 10.18 -1.14
N SER A 177 -0.38 10.56 -1.72
CA SER A 177 -1.44 11.31 -1.02
C SER A 177 -2.33 10.45 -0.13
N TRP A 178 -2.29 9.13 -0.30
CA TRP A 178 -3.10 8.18 0.45
C TRP A 178 -2.27 7.45 1.52
N SER A 179 -2.85 7.26 2.71
CA SER A 179 -2.17 6.66 3.88
C SER A 179 -3.06 5.62 4.54
N LEU A 180 -2.57 4.38 4.62
CA LEU A 180 -3.27 3.28 5.28
C LEU A 180 -3.43 3.52 6.78
N ASP A 181 -2.40 4.05 7.42
CA ASP A 181 -2.42 4.37 8.85
C ASP A 181 -3.55 5.35 9.19
N ARG A 182 -3.66 6.45 8.43
CA ARG A 182 -4.78 7.41 8.54
C ARG A 182 -6.14 6.76 8.29
N ALA A 183 -6.24 5.88 7.29
CA ALA A 183 -7.47 5.17 6.98
C ALA A 183 -7.89 4.21 8.12
N ARG A 184 -6.92 3.54 8.74
CA ARG A 184 -7.13 2.66 9.90
C ARG A 184 -7.57 3.44 11.12
N ASP A 185 -6.93 4.56 11.44
CA ASP A 185 -7.34 5.44 12.54
C ASP A 185 -8.78 5.94 12.35
N ALA A 186 -9.13 6.33 11.13
CA ALA A 186 -10.48 6.73 10.78
C ALA A 186 -11.48 5.57 10.93
N ALA A 187 -11.10 4.35 10.52
CA ALA A 187 -11.92 3.16 10.68
C ALA A 187 -12.16 2.81 12.16
N TRP A 188 -11.15 2.95 13.00
CA TRP A 188 -11.29 2.76 14.45
C TRP A 188 -12.22 3.79 15.08
N ALA A 189 -12.05 5.07 14.72
CA ALA A 189 -12.93 6.14 15.18
C ALA A 189 -14.38 5.91 14.73
N ALA A 190 -14.59 5.50 13.46
CA ALA A 190 -15.89 5.16 12.91
C ALA A 190 -16.51 3.97 13.64
N ALA A 191 -15.75 2.91 13.94
CA ALA A 191 -16.24 1.75 14.69
C ALA A 191 -16.74 2.16 16.09
N ARG A 192 -15.99 3.00 16.80
CA ARG A 192 -16.37 3.53 18.12
C ARG A 192 -17.64 4.39 18.05
N LEU A 193 -17.74 5.25 17.03
CA LEU A 193 -18.93 6.08 16.82
C LEU A 193 -20.16 5.22 16.53
N LEU A 194 -20.05 4.29 15.58
CA LEU A 194 -21.12 3.37 15.22
C LEU A 194 -21.54 2.50 16.41
N TRP A 195 -20.58 2.05 17.23
CA TRP A 195 -20.89 1.35 18.47
C TRP A 195 -21.67 2.23 19.45
N ALA A 196 -21.27 3.49 19.65
CA ALA A 196 -22.00 4.41 20.53
C ALA A 196 -23.44 4.65 20.04
N LEU A 197 -23.64 4.68 18.72
CA LEU A 197 -24.96 4.86 18.08
C LEU A 197 -25.79 3.56 17.98
N ARG A 198 -25.29 2.41 18.46
CA ARG A 198 -25.93 1.09 18.24
C ARG A 198 -27.36 0.92 18.78
N GLY A 199 -27.81 1.81 19.66
CA GLY A 199 -29.18 1.85 20.18
C GLY A 199 -30.08 2.92 19.55
N ALA A 200 -29.59 3.65 18.55
CA ALA A 200 -30.29 4.70 17.83
C ALA A 200 -30.28 4.38 16.32
N ASP A 201 -31.19 3.51 15.89
CA ASP A 201 -31.17 2.87 14.56
C ASP A 201 -31.05 3.87 13.40
N ASP A 202 -31.82 4.96 13.42
CA ASP A 202 -31.79 5.98 12.35
C ASP A 202 -30.42 6.68 12.27
N ALA A 203 -29.84 7.04 13.42
CA ALA A 203 -28.54 7.70 13.47
C ALA A 203 -27.40 6.74 13.08
N TYR A 204 -27.51 5.47 13.49
CA TYR A 204 -26.59 4.42 13.07
C TYR A 204 -26.62 4.24 11.55
N ALA A 205 -27.82 4.07 10.97
CA ALA A 205 -27.99 3.86 9.54
C ALA A 205 -27.46 5.05 8.72
N GLU A 206 -27.80 6.28 9.10
CA GLU A 206 -27.28 7.49 8.44
C GLU A 206 -25.75 7.55 8.52
N CYS A 207 -25.15 7.22 9.67
CA CYS A 207 -23.70 7.21 9.83
C CYS A 207 -23.04 6.17 8.90
N VAL A 208 -23.61 4.98 8.76
CA VAL A 208 -23.12 3.94 7.83
C VAL A 208 -23.20 4.45 6.39
N VAL A 209 -24.33 5.03 5.98
CA VAL A 209 -24.51 5.58 4.62
C VAL A 209 -23.50 6.69 4.32
N ARG A 210 -23.25 7.59 5.29
CA ARG A 210 -22.29 8.68 5.12
C ARG A 210 -20.85 8.19 5.05
N LEU A 211 -20.49 7.20 5.87
CA LEU A 211 -19.19 6.54 5.79
C LEU A 211 -18.99 5.91 4.41
N ASP A 212 -19.96 5.11 3.96
CA ASP A 212 -19.93 4.44 2.66
C ASP A 212 -19.77 5.44 1.50
N ALA A 213 -20.59 6.49 1.47
CA ALA A 213 -20.54 7.52 0.45
C ALA A 213 -19.23 8.32 0.45
N GLY A 214 -18.70 8.65 1.63
CA GLY A 214 -17.44 9.38 1.79
C GLY A 214 -16.24 8.58 1.29
N VAL A 215 -16.15 7.31 1.70
CA VAL A 215 -15.09 6.39 1.23
C VAL A 215 -15.21 6.15 -0.28
N GLY A 216 -16.43 6.02 -0.80
CA GLY A 216 -16.69 5.89 -2.23
C GLY A 216 -16.31 7.13 -3.05
N LEU A 217 -16.37 8.34 -2.47
CA LEU A 217 -15.86 9.54 -3.12
C LEU A 217 -14.34 9.50 -3.29
N ILE A 218 -13.60 9.09 -2.25
CA ILE A 218 -12.14 8.93 -2.32
C ILE A 218 -11.78 7.88 -3.38
N GLY A 219 -12.49 6.75 -3.42
CA GLY A 219 -12.29 5.69 -4.41
C GLY A 219 -12.42 6.17 -5.85
N ARG A 220 -13.32 7.14 -6.13
CA ARG A 220 -13.43 7.76 -7.47
C ARG A 220 -12.19 8.56 -7.85
N PHE A 221 -11.58 9.29 -6.91
CA PHE A 221 -10.36 10.05 -7.16
C PHE A 221 -9.15 9.13 -7.35
N LEU A 222 -9.03 8.07 -6.54
CA LEU A 222 -7.95 7.08 -6.65
C LEU A 222 -7.93 6.41 -8.03
N LEU A 223 -9.10 6.24 -8.66
CA LEU A 223 -9.26 5.63 -9.99
C LEU A 223 -9.35 6.68 -11.11
N THR A 224 -8.78 7.87 -10.92
CA THR A 224 -8.62 8.83 -12.03
C THR A 224 -7.69 8.22 -13.08
N PRO A 225 -8.09 8.10 -14.36
CA PRO A 225 -7.23 7.55 -15.41
C PRO A 225 -5.92 8.32 -15.57
N VAL A 226 -4.79 7.63 -15.42
CA VAL A 226 -3.46 8.16 -15.70
C VAL A 226 -2.93 7.41 -16.91
N ARG A 227 -2.89 8.07 -18.07
CA ARG A 227 -2.44 7.44 -19.33
C ARG A 227 -1.07 6.81 -19.14
N ARG A 228 -0.97 5.50 -19.34
CA ARG A 228 0.33 4.82 -19.43
C ARG A 228 1.10 5.45 -20.59
N ARG A 229 2.24 6.10 -20.32
CA ARG A 229 3.16 6.50 -21.39
C ARG A 229 3.51 5.23 -22.16
N ARG A 230 3.14 5.17 -23.45
CA ARG A 230 3.70 4.14 -24.33
C ARG A 230 5.21 4.34 -24.34
N PRO A 231 6.04 3.30 -24.13
CA PRO A 231 7.44 3.41 -24.52
C PRO A 231 7.44 3.80 -25.99
N ALA A 232 8.12 4.89 -26.33
CA ALA A 232 8.26 5.31 -27.71
C ALA A 232 8.99 4.17 -28.43
N LEU A 233 8.25 3.33 -29.17
CA LEU A 233 8.83 2.53 -30.24
C LEU A 233 9.60 3.51 -31.09
N GLY A 234 10.93 3.34 -31.11
CA GLY A 234 11.88 4.31 -31.61
C GLY A 234 11.41 4.92 -32.92
N ARG A 235 11.05 6.21 -32.88
CA ARG A 235 11.03 7.02 -34.10
C ARG A 235 12.50 7.11 -34.53
N PRO A 236 12.87 6.67 -35.74
CA PRO A 236 14.22 6.93 -36.22
C PRO A 236 14.41 8.46 -36.21
N VAL A 237 15.41 8.92 -35.48
CA VAL A 237 15.85 10.31 -35.55
C VAL A 237 16.33 10.52 -36.98
N PRO A 238 15.75 11.46 -37.77
CA PRO A 238 16.35 11.80 -39.04
C PRO A 238 17.68 12.49 -38.73
N GLU A 239 18.80 11.81 -39.03
CA GLU A 239 20.11 12.43 -39.05
C GLU A 239 20.07 13.56 -40.08
N SER A 240 19.90 14.79 -39.61
CA SER A 240 20.15 15.96 -40.43
C SER A 240 21.66 16.20 -40.40
N PRO A 241 22.34 16.29 -41.55
CA PRO A 241 23.78 16.48 -41.58
C PRO A 241 24.12 17.82 -40.94
N VAL A 242 24.99 17.79 -39.93
CA VAL A 242 25.54 19.00 -39.30
C VAL A 242 26.47 19.67 -40.33
N PRO A 243 26.24 20.93 -40.73
CA PRO A 243 27.18 21.62 -41.59
C PRO A 243 28.43 21.99 -40.76
N GLU A 244 29.58 21.43 -41.14
CA GLU A 244 30.87 21.82 -40.58
C GLU A 244 31.13 23.31 -40.85
N ARG A 245 31.17 24.12 -39.78
CA ARG A 245 31.68 25.49 -39.87
C ARG A 245 33.21 25.46 -39.64
N PRO A 246 34.01 26.10 -40.51
CA PRO A 246 35.45 26.15 -40.32
C PRO A 246 35.81 26.95 -39.06
N VAL A 247 36.71 26.39 -38.25
CA VAL A 247 37.26 27.02 -37.04
C VAL A 247 38.34 28.03 -37.45
N PRO A 248 38.26 29.31 -37.03
CA PRO A 248 39.33 30.25 -37.30
C PRO A 248 40.48 30.03 -36.30
N GLU A 249 41.69 29.80 -36.81
CA GLU A 249 42.91 29.75 -36.01
C GLU A 249 43.22 31.13 -35.42
N ARG A 250 43.33 31.20 -34.08
CA ARG A 250 43.89 32.35 -33.38
C ARG A 250 45.29 31.99 -32.86
N PRO A 251 46.31 32.86 -33.06
CA PRO A 251 47.65 32.58 -32.58
C PRO A 251 47.73 32.66 -31.05
N VAL A 252 48.46 31.71 -30.45
CA VAL A 252 48.68 31.56 -29.01
C VAL A 252 49.81 32.50 -28.55
N PRO A 253 49.65 33.31 -27.49
CA PRO A 253 50.75 34.09 -26.93
C PRO A 253 51.63 33.24 -26.01
N GLU A 254 52.95 33.31 -26.21
CA GLU A 254 53.96 32.65 -25.37
C GLU A 254 54.01 33.28 -23.95
N ARG A 255 53.98 32.43 -22.91
CA ARG A 255 54.25 32.82 -21.52
C ARG A 255 55.71 32.50 -21.15
N PRO A 256 56.42 33.41 -20.46
CA PRO A 256 57.79 33.13 -20.01
C PRO A 256 57.82 32.16 -18.80
N THR A 257 58.81 31.28 -18.80
CA THR A 257 59.06 30.21 -17.81
C THR A 257 59.76 30.74 -16.55
N PRO A 258 59.32 30.36 -15.32
CA PRO A 258 60.08 30.66 -14.10
C PRO A 258 61.17 29.62 -13.83
N LYS A 259 62.37 30.09 -13.44
CA LYS A 259 63.52 29.26 -13.05
C LYS A 259 63.29 28.57 -11.69
N ARG A 260 63.51 27.25 -11.66
CA ARG A 260 63.50 26.38 -10.46
C ARG A 260 64.65 26.75 -9.50
N ARG A 261 64.34 26.99 -8.23
CA ARG A 261 65.34 26.92 -7.13
C ARG A 261 65.32 25.52 -6.53
N VAL A 262 66.50 24.91 -6.50
CA VAL A 262 66.80 23.64 -5.82
C VAL A 262 67.07 23.94 -4.35
N THR A 263 66.43 23.23 -3.44
CA THR A 263 66.84 23.14 -2.03
C THR A 263 67.06 21.68 -1.68
N GLU A 264 68.28 21.41 -1.21
CA GLU A 264 68.81 20.09 -0.84
C GLU A 264 68.20 19.59 0.48
N ARG A 265 68.04 18.27 0.60
CA ARG A 265 67.79 17.55 1.86
C ARG A 265 69.11 16.99 2.41
N PRO A 266 69.28 17.03 3.73
CA PRO A 266 69.79 15.88 4.49
C PRO A 266 68.83 15.61 5.67
N GLY A 267 68.72 14.45 6.31
CA GLY A 267 69.42 13.18 6.34
C GLY A 267 68.81 12.42 7.53
N CYS A 268 68.68 11.11 7.41
CA CYS A 268 68.04 10.20 8.37
C CYS A 268 68.77 10.17 9.73
N GLN A 269 68.04 10.04 10.86
CA GLN A 269 68.40 9.08 11.92
C GLN A 269 67.29 8.85 12.97
N SER A 270 67.25 7.58 13.40
CA SER A 270 66.55 6.90 14.49
C SER A 270 66.18 7.76 15.71
N SER A 271 65.18 7.46 16.54
CA SER A 271 65.00 6.25 17.37
C SER A 271 63.88 6.58 18.39
N GLY A 272 63.24 5.56 18.98
CA GLY A 272 62.73 5.68 20.36
C GLY A 272 61.23 5.47 20.54
N SER A 273 60.91 4.29 21.07
CA SER A 273 59.69 3.88 21.75
C SER A 273 59.12 4.94 22.72
N ASN A 274 57.81 4.96 22.95
CA ASN A 274 57.16 4.30 24.11
C ASN A 274 55.73 4.85 24.33
N THR A 275 54.75 3.93 24.34
CA THR A 275 53.67 3.75 25.33
C THR A 275 52.98 4.96 25.97
N GLY A 276 51.64 4.97 25.91
CA GLY A 276 50.86 5.23 27.12
C GLY A 276 49.51 5.94 26.98
N ALA A 277 48.51 5.32 27.62
CA ALA A 277 47.38 5.90 28.33
C ALA A 277 46.08 6.24 27.56
N ILE A 278 45.17 5.26 27.65
CA ILE A 278 43.72 5.38 27.84
C ILE A 278 43.44 5.89 29.27
N SER A 279 42.50 6.83 29.43
CA SER A 279 41.59 7.08 30.58
C SER A 279 40.89 8.45 30.31
N SER A 280 39.60 8.68 30.54
CA SER A 280 38.58 8.03 31.38
C SER A 280 37.20 8.12 30.73
#